data_AF-A0A396QCM0-F1
#
_entry.id   AF-A0A396QCM0-F1
#
_cell.length_a   1.000
_cell.length_b   1.000
_cell.length_c   1.000
_cell.angle_alpha   90.00
_cell.angle_beta   90.00
_cell.angle_gamma   90.00
#
_symmetry.space_group_name_H-M   'P 1'
#
loop_
_entity.id
_entity.type
_entity.pdbx_description
1 polymer ?
#
loop_
_entity_poly.entity_id
_entity_poly.type
_entity_poly.pdbx_seq_one_letter_code
_entity_poly.pdbx_strand_id
1 'polypeptide(L)'
;MKLTRHNGRSGKHGTYNPRHNDRRFDVENSEHIDAERARQNVYWDCYRGFTTHEFRENPEQPDFSFEEIERMYYYEHYGGYVEAQNARNEKTRHTERNRTVEDLLKNNKTCPEESIYQIGTMGESVSPDTLFSIVNEFYQEFERRFGSHIHILDWALHLDEGTPHIHERHVFDCENRYGELCPQQEKALEELGIPLPNPEKPKGRNNNRKQTFDAVCRTILFDIARRHGLHLDQEPSYGGRDYLEKQDYILMKQKEQLAAQEQKLEELTLKIEDVETLLDDVSDAAYDKAVEVVTDTVRQETHKEDIRLIEETKKWVLSPERKAPKKERDYAAARLDGVITKIKRVMQNALAKIQKTLMQPEVKKAGKEQIKEKARESIREKLAKGRLNADRDNRERWEREGRIAPKKKHDMEL
;
A
#
# COMPACT_ATOMS: atom_id res chain seq x y z
N MET A 1 -24.93 1.65 -7.55
CA MET A 1 -24.00 1.19 -6.48
C MET A 1 -24.08 -0.32 -6.36
N LYS A 2 -22.98 -0.97 -5.98
CA LYS A 2 -22.95 -2.43 -5.81
C LYS A 2 -23.31 -2.83 -4.38
N LEU A 3 -24.34 -3.67 -4.21
CA LEU A 3 -24.63 -4.35 -2.95
C LEU A 3 -23.99 -5.75 -2.97
N THR A 4 -23.21 -6.04 -1.95
CA THR A 4 -22.59 -7.36 -1.74
C THR A 4 -23.22 -8.01 -0.52
N ARG A 5 -23.79 -9.21 -0.73
CA ARG A 5 -24.15 -10.17 0.31
C ARG A 5 -23.40 -11.47 0.02
N HIS A 6 -22.32 -11.73 0.75
CA HIS A 6 -21.51 -12.93 0.57
C HIS A 6 -21.79 -13.92 1.69
N ASN A 7 -22.15 -15.17 1.36
CA ASN A 7 -22.45 -16.17 2.36
C ASN A 7 -21.45 -17.33 2.30
N GLY A 8 -20.99 -17.81 3.44
CA GLY A 8 -20.17 -19.01 3.50
C GLY A 8 -19.96 -19.57 4.90
N ARG A 9 -19.55 -20.84 4.94
CA ARG A 9 -19.33 -21.60 6.18
C ARG A 9 -17.88 -22.03 6.34
N SER A 10 -17.19 -22.27 5.23
CA SER A 10 -15.84 -22.82 5.19
C SER A 10 -15.13 -22.50 3.89
N GLY A 11 -13.83 -22.28 3.96
CA GLY A 11 -12.92 -22.10 2.82
C GLY A 11 -11.83 -23.18 2.74
N LYS A 12 -10.77 -22.90 1.98
CA LYS A 12 -9.56 -23.75 1.86
C LYS A 12 -8.92 -24.01 3.22
N HIS A 13 -9.06 -23.09 4.17
CA HIS A 13 -8.45 -23.13 5.50
C HIS A 13 -9.35 -23.64 6.63
N GLY A 14 -10.50 -24.25 6.30
CA GLY A 14 -11.45 -24.80 7.29
C GLY A 14 -12.71 -23.93 7.46
N THR A 15 -13.45 -24.15 8.54
CA THR A 15 -14.64 -23.36 8.86
C THR A 15 -14.26 -21.93 9.23
N TYR A 16 -15.12 -20.97 8.88
CA TYR A 16 -14.89 -19.56 9.19
C TYR A 16 -14.97 -19.33 10.70
N ASN A 17 -13.93 -18.72 11.25
CA ASN A 17 -13.80 -18.46 12.68
C ASN A 17 -14.33 -17.05 13.01
N PRO A 18 -15.26 -16.89 13.97
CA PRO A 18 -15.83 -15.60 14.34
C PRO A 18 -14.84 -14.65 15.05
N ARG A 19 -13.67 -15.13 15.49
CA ARG A 19 -12.63 -14.32 16.16
C ARG A 19 -12.16 -13.10 15.36
N HIS A 20 -12.24 -13.19 14.02
CA HIS A 20 -11.91 -12.04 13.18
C HIS A 20 -12.99 -10.93 13.31
N ASN A 21 -14.23 -11.30 13.59
CA ASN A 21 -15.39 -10.42 13.60
C ASN A 21 -15.52 -9.65 14.91
N ASP A 22 -15.11 -10.23 16.03
CA ASP A 22 -15.11 -9.54 17.32
C ASP A 22 -13.77 -8.90 17.67
N ARG A 23 -12.82 -8.90 16.71
CA ARG A 23 -11.47 -8.29 16.82
C ARG A 23 -10.65 -8.77 18.01
N ARG A 24 -10.84 -10.03 18.45
CA ARG A 24 -10.06 -10.65 19.54
C ARG A 24 -8.72 -11.22 19.06
N PHE A 25 -7.92 -10.36 18.47
CA PHE A 25 -6.53 -10.62 18.09
C PHE A 25 -5.77 -9.30 18.09
N ASP A 26 -4.44 -9.36 17.97
CA ASP A 26 -3.63 -8.15 17.88
C ASP A 26 -3.86 -7.45 16.53
N VAL A 27 -4.71 -6.43 16.54
CA VAL A 27 -5.09 -5.65 15.37
C VAL A 27 -3.93 -4.84 14.81
N GLU A 28 -2.91 -4.51 15.62
CA GLU A 28 -1.73 -3.75 15.18
C GLU A 28 -0.88 -4.54 14.18
N ASN A 29 -0.96 -5.87 14.21
CA ASN A 29 -0.27 -6.74 13.26
C ASN A 29 -0.99 -6.89 11.91
N SER A 30 -2.10 -6.18 11.70
CA SER A 30 -2.90 -6.28 10.47
C SER A 30 -2.74 -5.03 9.61
N GLU A 31 -2.13 -5.16 8.43
CA GLU A 31 -1.90 -4.02 7.51
C GLU A 31 -3.19 -3.35 7.00
N HIS A 32 -4.33 -4.02 7.08
CA HIS A 32 -5.60 -3.57 6.49
C HIS A 32 -6.66 -3.14 7.51
N ILE A 33 -6.33 -3.25 8.80
CA ILE A 33 -7.20 -2.84 9.91
C ILE A 33 -6.58 -1.63 10.56
N ASP A 34 -7.33 -0.53 10.59
CA ASP A 34 -6.97 0.68 11.32
C ASP A 34 -7.36 0.53 12.80
N ALA A 35 -6.35 0.39 13.66
CA ALA A 35 -6.54 0.14 15.09
C ALA A 35 -7.32 1.27 15.81
N GLU A 36 -7.17 2.53 15.38
CA GLU A 36 -7.92 3.64 15.97
C GLU A 36 -9.40 3.57 15.58
N ARG A 37 -9.67 3.26 14.30
CA ARG A 37 -11.05 3.09 13.79
C ARG A 37 -11.73 1.82 14.33
N ALA A 38 -10.97 0.79 14.71
CA ALA A 38 -11.52 -0.45 15.29
C ALA A 38 -12.30 -0.20 16.59
N ARG A 39 -11.98 0.88 17.30
CA ARG A 39 -12.71 1.32 18.49
C ARG A 39 -14.14 1.79 18.20
N GLN A 40 -14.42 2.14 16.95
CA GLN A 40 -15.74 2.59 16.49
C GLN A 40 -16.62 1.43 16.01
N ASN A 41 -16.08 0.21 15.96
CA ASN A 41 -16.85 -0.97 15.56
C ASN A 41 -18.00 -1.21 16.54
N VAL A 42 -19.13 -1.67 15.99
CA VAL A 42 -20.33 -2.01 16.75
C VAL A 42 -20.54 -3.51 16.67
N TYR A 43 -20.93 -4.11 17.78
CA TYR A 43 -21.12 -5.54 17.88
C TYR A 43 -22.50 -5.85 18.46
N TRP A 44 -23.02 -7.03 18.16
CA TRP A 44 -24.26 -7.53 18.72
C TRP A 44 -24.21 -9.05 18.84
N ASP A 45 -24.86 -9.57 19.87
CA ASP A 45 -25.10 -11.01 19.99
C ASP A 45 -26.47 -11.31 20.61
N CYS A 46 -26.94 -12.54 20.41
CA CYS A 46 -28.28 -12.97 20.78
C CYS A 46 -28.54 -13.00 22.30
N TYR A 47 -27.51 -12.90 23.13
CA TYR A 47 -27.65 -12.93 24.60
C TYR A 47 -27.56 -11.54 25.23
N ARG A 48 -26.65 -10.69 24.75
CA ARG A 48 -26.35 -9.38 25.35
C ARG A 48 -26.95 -8.22 24.57
N GLY A 49 -27.31 -8.42 23.31
CA GLY A 49 -27.67 -7.34 22.41
C GLY A 49 -26.46 -6.50 22.01
N PHE A 50 -26.63 -5.19 21.89
CA PHE A 50 -25.58 -4.30 21.39
C PHE A 50 -24.43 -4.13 22.38
N THR A 51 -23.20 -4.26 21.87
CA THR A 51 -21.97 -3.94 22.60
C THR A 51 -21.05 -3.07 21.74
N THR A 52 -20.25 -2.24 22.40
CA THR A 52 -19.24 -1.38 21.77
C THR A 52 -17.86 -1.68 22.36
N HIS A 53 -16.81 -1.11 21.80
CA HIS A 53 -15.46 -1.26 22.35
C HIS A 53 -15.38 -0.85 23.84
N GLU A 54 -15.93 0.31 24.21
CA GLU A 54 -15.95 0.81 25.59
C GLU A 54 -16.70 -0.14 26.55
N PHE A 55 -17.79 -0.74 26.08
CA PHE A 55 -18.58 -1.67 26.87
C PHE A 55 -17.80 -2.96 27.16
N ARG A 56 -17.00 -3.42 26.20
CA ARG A 56 -16.16 -4.62 26.32
C ARG A 56 -14.95 -4.42 27.21
N GLU A 57 -14.43 -3.20 27.31
CA GLU A 57 -13.33 -2.87 28.23
C GLU A 57 -13.80 -2.69 29.69
N ASN A 58 -15.12 -2.70 29.94
CA ASN A 58 -15.66 -2.57 31.29
C ASN A 58 -15.48 -3.86 32.11
N PRO A 59 -14.64 -3.87 33.16
CA PRO A 59 -14.38 -5.08 33.96
C PRO A 59 -15.57 -5.52 34.81
N GLU A 60 -16.59 -4.69 34.96
CA GLU A 60 -17.79 -4.99 35.75
C GLU A 60 -18.82 -5.81 34.96
N GLN A 61 -18.63 -5.99 33.66
CA GLN A 61 -19.57 -6.71 32.79
C GLN A 61 -18.92 -7.94 32.14
N PRO A 62 -19.65 -9.07 32.04
CA PRO A 62 -19.15 -10.24 31.34
C PRO A 62 -18.97 -9.95 29.85
N ASP A 63 -17.72 -9.93 29.41
CA ASP A 63 -17.37 -9.82 28.01
C ASP A 63 -17.06 -11.20 27.40
N PHE A 64 -18.00 -11.72 26.61
CA PHE A 64 -17.88 -12.96 25.86
C PHE A 64 -17.46 -12.71 24.41
N SER A 65 -16.58 -13.57 23.90
CA SER A 65 -16.26 -13.64 22.48
C SER A 65 -17.41 -14.20 21.66
N PHE A 66 -17.45 -13.89 20.37
CA PHE A 66 -18.44 -14.52 19.48
C PHE A 66 -18.28 -16.05 19.44
N GLU A 67 -17.05 -16.58 19.53
CA GLU A 67 -16.83 -18.03 19.68
C GLU A 67 -17.50 -18.60 20.93
N GLU A 68 -17.45 -17.87 22.06
CA GLU A 68 -18.13 -18.26 23.29
C GLU A 68 -19.65 -18.16 23.18
N ILE A 69 -20.17 -17.10 22.54
CA ILE A 69 -21.61 -16.94 22.30
C ILE A 69 -22.14 -18.07 21.42
N GLU A 70 -21.49 -18.37 20.29
CA GLU A 70 -21.86 -19.48 19.42
C GLU A 70 -21.83 -20.81 20.17
N ARG A 71 -20.80 -21.01 21.00
CA ARG A 71 -20.68 -22.21 21.85
C ARG A 71 -21.85 -22.30 22.82
N MET A 72 -22.16 -21.23 23.55
CA MET A 72 -23.29 -21.19 24.48
C MET A 72 -24.60 -21.55 23.78
N TYR A 73 -24.89 -20.95 22.63
CA TYR A 73 -26.08 -21.25 21.83
C TYR A 73 -26.15 -22.71 21.42
N TYR A 74 -25.04 -23.27 20.92
CA TYR A 74 -25.04 -24.65 20.46
C TYR A 74 -25.20 -25.65 21.60
N TYR A 75 -24.66 -25.36 22.79
CA TYR A 75 -24.86 -26.19 23.97
C TYR A 75 -26.30 -26.13 24.46
N GLU A 76 -26.87 -24.93 24.53
CA GLU A 76 -28.25 -24.69 24.98
C GLU A 76 -29.27 -25.37 24.04
N HIS A 77 -29.12 -25.19 22.73
CA HIS A 77 -30.13 -25.61 21.75
C HIS A 77 -29.89 -27.02 21.18
N TYR A 78 -28.64 -27.48 21.10
CA TYR A 78 -28.30 -28.75 20.44
C TYR A 78 -27.60 -29.77 21.35
N GLY A 79 -27.33 -29.45 22.61
CA GLY A 79 -26.75 -30.38 23.58
C GLY A 79 -27.58 -31.65 23.73
N GLY A 80 -28.90 -31.51 23.93
CA GLY A 80 -29.82 -32.64 24.04
C GLY A 80 -29.85 -33.53 22.79
N TYR A 81 -29.72 -32.95 21.61
CA TYR A 81 -29.58 -33.71 20.36
C TYR A 81 -28.31 -34.57 20.34
N VAL A 82 -27.17 -33.98 20.73
CA VAL A 82 -25.88 -34.69 20.77
C VAL A 82 -25.93 -35.83 21.78
N GLU A 83 -26.43 -35.58 22.99
CA GLU A 83 -26.59 -36.61 24.03
C GLU A 83 -27.47 -37.77 23.57
N ALA A 84 -28.64 -37.46 23.01
CA ALA A 84 -29.58 -38.48 22.54
C ALA A 84 -29.03 -39.26 21.34
N GLN A 85 -28.29 -38.61 20.44
CA GLN A 85 -27.61 -39.28 19.34
C GLN A 85 -26.51 -40.21 19.83
N ASN A 86 -25.68 -39.76 20.77
CA ASN A 86 -24.60 -40.58 21.35
C ASN A 86 -25.17 -41.78 22.11
N ALA A 87 -26.25 -41.59 22.88
CA ALA A 87 -26.94 -42.68 23.57
C ALA A 87 -27.52 -43.72 22.58
N ARG A 88 -28.02 -43.30 21.41
CA ARG A 88 -28.44 -44.23 20.35
C ARG A 88 -27.25 -44.98 19.75
N ASN A 89 -26.17 -44.27 19.43
CA ASN A 89 -24.94 -44.87 18.90
C ASN A 89 -24.40 -45.95 19.84
N GLU A 90 -24.33 -45.67 21.14
CA GLU A 90 -23.94 -46.61 22.20
C GLU A 90 -24.84 -47.85 22.23
N LYS A 91 -26.16 -47.68 22.20
CA LYS A 91 -27.12 -48.80 22.11
C LYS A 91 -26.88 -49.68 20.89
N THR A 92 -26.49 -49.07 19.77
CA THR A 92 -26.16 -49.78 18.52
C THR A 92 -24.68 -50.22 18.43
N ARG A 93 -23.88 -50.02 19.48
CA ARG A 93 -22.44 -50.34 19.54
C ARG A 93 -21.58 -49.61 18.49
N HIS A 94 -21.97 -48.38 18.15
CA HIS A 94 -21.28 -47.51 17.21
C HIS A 94 -20.70 -46.26 17.89
N THR A 95 -19.98 -46.44 19.00
CA THR A 95 -19.43 -45.34 19.80
C THR A 95 -18.38 -44.52 19.05
N GLU A 96 -17.80 -45.04 17.97
CA GLU A 96 -16.91 -44.30 17.07
C GLU A 96 -17.60 -43.13 16.36
N ARG A 97 -18.95 -43.11 16.36
CA ARG A 97 -19.78 -42.05 15.77
C ARG A 97 -20.22 -41.00 16.78
N ASN A 98 -19.85 -41.16 18.05
CA ASN A 98 -20.15 -40.17 19.08
C ASN A 98 -19.40 -38.88 18.78
N ARG A 99 -20.05 -37.77 19.09
CA ARG A 99 -19.50 -36.43 18.86
C ARG A 99 -19.86 -35.49 19.99
N THR A 100 -19.15 -34.37 20.08
CA THR A 100 -19.48 -33.30 21.01
C THR A 100 -20.24 -32.17 20.31
N VAL A 101 -20.67 -31.18 21.08
CA VAL A 101 -21.26 -29.95 20.55
C VAL A 101 -20.22 -29.16 19.74
N GLU A 102 -18.96 -29.14 20.16
CA GLU A 102 -17.85 -28.51 19.41
C GLU A 102 -17.64 -29.15 18.03
N ASP A 103 -17.86 -30.46 17.92
CA ASP A 103 -17.80 -31.13 16.61
C ASP A 103 -18.87 -30.60 15.65
N LEU A 104 -20.03 -30.16 16.16
CA LEU A 104 -21.04 -29.48 15.33
C LEU A 104 -20.55 -28.10 14.86
N LEU A 105 -19.89 -27.33 15.74
CA LEU A 105 -19.35 -26.01 15.42
C LEU A 105 -18.18 -26.07 14.42
N LYS A 106 -17.41 -27.16 14.40
CA LYS A 106 -16.28 -27.36 13.48
C LYS A 106 -16.67 -28.03 12.17
N ASN A 107 -17.88 -28.59 12.08
CA ASN A 107 -18.32 -29.30 10.89
C ASN A 107 -18.95 -28.34 9.88
N ASN A 108 -18.45 -28.35 8.65
CA ASN A 108 -18.88 -27.45 7.56
C ASN A 108 -20.38 -27.50 7.19
N LYS A 109 -21.11 -28.53 7.63
CA LYS A 109 -22.56 -28.66 7.42
C LYS A 109 -23.41 -28.16 8.58
N THR A 110 -22.81 -27.98 9.75
CA THR A 110 -23.54 -27.66 10.98
C THR A 110 -23.01 -26.42 11.68
N CYS A 111 -21.83 -25.92 11.32
CA CYS A 111 -21.33 -24.64 11.81
C CYS A 111 -22.21 -23.48 11.32
N PRO A 112 -22.19 -22.34 12.03
CA PRO A 112 -22.88 -21.13 11.59
C PRO A 112 -22.40 -20.70 10.20
N GLU A 113 -23.32 -20.12 9.44
CA GLU A 113 -23.04 -19.47 8.16
C GLU A 113 -22.77 -18.00 8.40
N GLU A 114 -21.68 -17.50 7.84
CA GLU A 114 -21.37 -16.08 7.82
C GLU A 114 -21.99 -15.42 6.58
N SER A 115 -22.75 -14.35 6.76
CA SER A 115 -23.15 -13.40 5.72
C SER A 115 -22.37 -12.09 5.88
N ILE A 116 -21.77 -11.59 4.80
CA ILE A 116 -21.11 -10.27 4.76
C ILE A 116 -21.97 -9.29 3.98
N TYR A 117 -22.36 -8.17 4.59
CA TYR A 117 -23.14 -7.10 3.97
C TYR A 117 -22.26 -5.87 3.72
N GLN A 118 -22.21 -5.40 2.48
CA GLN A 118 -21.48 -4.18 2.08
C GLN A 118 -22.22 -3.46 0.96
N ILE A 119 -22.32 -2.13 1.02
CA ILE A 119 -22.90 -1.31 -0.06
C ILE A 119 -21.88 -0.30 -0.56
N GLY A 120 -21.45 -0.50 -1.82
CA GLY A 120 -20.43 0.28 -2.48
C GLY A 120 -19.05 -0.37 -2.47
N THR A 121 -18.04 0.42 -2.84
CA THR A 121 -16.63 0.03 -2.95
C THR A 121 -15.73 1.05 -2.27
N MET A 122 -14.43 0.75 -2.15
CA MET A 122 -13.45 1.68 -1.58
C MET A 122 -13.51 3.04 -2.30
N GLY A 123 -13.80 4.11 -1.55
CA GLY A 123 -13.96 5.49 -2.07
C GLY A 123 -15.39 5.89 -2.47
N GLU A 124 -16.30 4.94 -2.67
CA GLU A 124 -17.71 5.18 -3.02
C GLU A 124 -18.59 4.15 -2.29
N SER A 125 -18.85 4.40 -1.01
CA SER A 125 -19.66 3.54 -0.14
C SER A 125 -20.65 4.38 0.66
N VAL A 126 -21.73 3.74 1.10
CA VAL A 126 -22.71 4.40 1.96
C VAL A 126 -22.12 4.69 3.34
N SER A 127 -22.72 5.63 4.08
CA SER A 127 -22.28 5.88 5.46
C SER A 127 -22.51 4.65 6.35
N PRO A 128 -21.73 4.49 7.43
CA PRO A 128 -21.96 3.48 8.45
C PRO A 128 -23.41 3.42 8.95
N ASP A 129 -24.01 4.58 9.24
CA ASP A 129 -25.39 4.68 9.73
C ASP A 129 -26.42 4.20 8.70
N THR A 130 -26.17 4.48 7.42
CA THR A 130 -27.04 4.03 6.32
C THR A 130 -26.95 2.51 6.17
N LEU A 131 -25.73 1.96 6.17
CA LEU A 131 -25.51 0.52 6.12
C LEU A 131 -26.18 -0.19 7.30
N PHE A 132 -25.96 0.33 8.50
CA PHE A 132 -26.55 -0.17 9.73
C PHE A 132 -28.07 -0.16 9.68
N SER A 133 -28.69 0.95 9.27
CA SER A 133 -30.14 1.09 9.18
C SER A 133 -30.76 0.09 8.20
N ILE A 134 -30.17 -0.04 7.00
CA ILE A 134 -30.65 -0.97 5.97
C ILE A 134 -30.55 -2.42 6.45
N VAL A 135 -29.40 -2.80 7.00
CA VAL A 135 -29.15 -4.20 7.41
C VAL A 135 -29.96 -4.57 8.65
N ASN A 136 -30.14 -3.64 9.60
CA ASN A 136 -30.97 -3.91 10.77
C ASN A 136 -32.47 -4.02 10.42
N GLU A 137 -32.96 -3.20 9.48
CA GLU A 137 -34.32 -3.38 8.93
C GLU A 137 -34.45 -4.71 8.18
N PHE A 138 -33.39 -5.14 7.49
CA PHE A 138 -33.34 -6.47 6.88
C PHE A 138 -33.41 -7.57 7.94
N TYR A 139 -32.69 -7.46 9.06
CA TYR A 139 -32.77 -8.44 10.15
C TYR A 139 -34.17 -8.54 10.76
N GLN A 140 -34.90 -7.43 10.89
CA GLN A 140 -36.29 -7.48 11.35
C GLN A 140 -37.20 -8.26 10.39
N GLU A 141 -37.07 -8.03 9.08
CA GLU A 141 -37.80 -8.80 8.07
C GLU A 141 -37.33 -10.26 7.99
N PHE A 142 -36.04 -10.50 8.22
CA PHE A 142 -35.43 -11.82 8.23
C PHE A 142 -35.99 -12.65 9.38
N GLU A 143 -35.97 -12.12 10.60
CA GLU A 143 -36.53 -12.76 11.79
C GLU A 143 -38.03 -13.03 11.62
N ARG A 144 -38.79 -12.04 11.15
CA ARG A 144 -40.23 -12.17 10.91
C ARG A 144 -40.58 -13.28 9.92
N ARG A 145 -39.74 -13.53 8.92
CA ARG A 145 -40.00 -14.50 7.84
C ARG A 145 -39.39 -15.88 8.09
N PHE A 146 -38.24 -15.92 8.75
CA PHE A 146 -37.40 -17.11 8.82
C PHE A 146 -36.98 -17.50 10.24
N GLY A 147 -37.27 -16.66 11.25
CA GLY A 147 -36.87 -16.83 12.64
C GLY A 147 -37.42 -18.08 13.34
N SER A 148 -38.31 -18.85 12.70
CA SER A 148 -38.73 -20.15 13.22
C SER A 148 -37.69 -21.25 13.01
N HIS A 149 -36.73 -21.05 12.11
CA HIS A 149 -35.72 -22.05 11.71
C HIS A 149 -34.34 -21.47 11.39
N ILE A 150 -34.18 -20.15 11.40
CA ILE A 150 -32.92 -19.47 11.12
C ILE A 150 -32.69 -18.40 12.17
N HIS A 151 -31.59 -18.51 12.89
CA HIS A 151 -31.31 -17.70 14.07
C HIS A 151 -29.97 -16.99 13.93
N ILE A 152 -29.98 -15.66 14.00
CA ILE A 152 -28.77 -14.83 14.02
C ILE A 152 -28.16 -14.91 15.43
N LEU A 153 -26.91 -15.34 15.51
CA LEU A 153 -26.18 -15.55 16.75
C LEU A 153 -25.38 -14.31 17.14
N ASP A 154 -24.68 -13.73 16.16
CA ASP A 154 -23.83 -12.57 16.34
C ASP A 154 -23.67 -11.79 15.04
N TRP A 155 -23.36 -10.49 15.16
CA TRP A 155 -22.88 -9.70 14.04
C TRP A 155 -21.97 -8.54 14.49
N ALA A 156 -21.09 -8.10 13.60
CA ALA A 156 -20.18 -6.98 13.81
C ALA A 156 -20.21 -6.02 12.61
N LEU A 157 -20.39 -4.73 12.89
CA LEU A 157 -20.19 -3.63 11.95
C LEU A 157 -18.73 -3.16 12.06
N HIS A 158 -17.95 -3.42 11.01
CA HIS A 158 -16.56 -3.02 10.91
C HIS A 158 -16.42 -1.68 10.20
N LEU A 159 -15.83 -0.72 10.90
CA LEU A 159 -15.53 0.63 10.44
C LEU A 159 -14.03 0.87 10.30
N ASP A 160 -13.21 -0.15 10.48
CA ASP A 160 -11.76 -0.13 10.57
C ASP A 160 -11.03 -0.54 9.29
N GLU A 161 -11.78 -0.97 8.27
CA GLU A 161 -11.23 -1.38 6.98
C GLU A 161 -11.54 -0.35 5.88
N GLY A 162 -11.15 -0.66 4.63
CA GLY A 162 -11.30 0.23 3.48
C GLY A 162 -12.76 0.53 3.09
N THR A 163 -13.74 -0.24 3.55
CA THR A 163 -15.17 0.00 3.32
C THR A 163 -15.98 -0.51 4.51
N PRO A 164 -16.96 0.24 5.03
CA PRO A 164 -17.86 -0.26 6.07
C PRO A 164 -18.59 -1.52 5.62
N HIS A 165 -18.56 -2.55 6.46
CA HIS A 165 -19.23 -3.83 6.17
C HIS A 165 -19.68 -4.51 7.47
N ILE A 166 -20.69 -5.37 7.36
CA ILE A 166 -21.22 -6.14 8.49
C ILE A 166 -20.91 -7.61 8.26
N HIS A 167 -20.29 -8.26 9.24
CA HIS A 167 -20.23 -9.71 9.35
C HIS A 167 -21.38 -10.18 10.23
N GLU A 168 -22.17 -11.13 9.77
CA GLU A 168 -23.30 -11.69 10.49
C GLU A 168 -23.22 -13.19 10.47
N ARG A 169 -23.56 -13.84 11.58
CA ARG A 169 -23.49 -15.29 11.69
C ARG A 169 -24.82 -15.84 12.16
N HIS A 170 -25.37 -16.78 11.40
CA HIS A 170 -26.61 -17.46 11.71
C HIS A 170 -26.51 -18.98 11.59
N VAL A 171 -27.41 -19.66 12.28
CA VAL A 171 -27.58 -21.11 12.17
C VAL A 171 -28.96 -21.44 11.61
N PHE A 172 -29.04 -22.55 10.88
CA PHE A 172 -30.29 -23.12 10.40
C PHE A 172 -30.57 -24.39 11.18
N ASP A 173 -31.74 -24.52 11.77
CA ASP A 173 -32.12 -25.70 12.52
C ASP A 173 -33.53 -26.18 12.21
N CYS A 174 -33.74 -27.45 12.50
CA CYS A 174 -35.02 -28.11 12.34
C CYS A 174 -35.03 -29.37 13.21
N GLU A 175 -36.22 -29.73 13.69
CA GLU A 175 -36.44 -31.02 14.33
C GLU A 175 -36.09 -32.16 13.36
N ASN A 176 -35.32 -33.12 13.85
CA ASN A 176 -35.04 -34.34 13.13
C ASN A 176 -36.22 -35.34 13.27
N ARG A 177 -36.09 -36.52 12.65
CA ARG A 177 -37.13 -37.57 12.72
C ARG A 177 -37.46 -38.10 14.13
N TYR A 178 -36.66 -37.74 15.13
CA TYR A 178 -36.83 -38.10 16.53
C TYR A 178 -37.40 -36.95 17.37
N GLY A 179 -37.75 -35.81 16.75
CA GLY A 179 -38.23 -34.62 17.45
C GLY A 179 -37.13 -33.82 18.14
N GLU A 180 -35.86 -34.02 17.77
CA GLU A 180 -34.73 -33.30 18.37
C GLU A 180 -34.29 -32.18 17.44
N LEU A 181 -34.20 -30.96 17.97
CA LEU A 181 -33.70 -29.81 17.25
C LEU A 181 -32.20 -29.98 16.95
N CYS A 182 -31.80 -29.82 15.69
CA CYS A 182 -30.39 -29.83 15.33
C CYS A 182 -30.10 -29.02 14.06
N PRO A 183 -28.84 -28.59 13.85
CA PRO A 183 -28.49 -27.79 12.68
C PRO A 183 -28.70 -28.55 11.36
N GLN A 184 -29.64 -28.09 10.52
CA GLN A 184 -30.03 -28.74 9.27
C GLN A 184 -30.54 -27.76 8.22
N GLN A 185 -29.62 -27.13 7.48
CA GLN A 185 -29.94 -26.09 6.48
C GLN A 185 -31.01 -26.47 5.46
N GLU A 186 -30.86 -27.60 4.76
CA GLU A 186 -31.79 -27.94 3.69
C GLU A 186 -33.19 -28.28 4.23
N LYS A 187 -33.27 -28.88 5.42
CA LYS A 187 -34.54 -29.27 6.03
C LYS A 187 -35.26 -28.06 6.62
N ALA A 188 -34.53 -27.17 7.30
CA ALA A 188 -35.03 -25.87 7.76
C ALA A 188 -35.68 -25.08 6.61
N LEU A 189 -34.99 -24.97 5.47
CA LEU A 189 -35.53 -24.27 4.30
C LEU A 189 -36.74 -24.96 3.67
N GLU A 190 -36.81 -26.29 3.76
CA GLU A 190 -37.98 -27.05 3.32
C GLU A 190 -39.20 -26.79 4.21
N GLU A 191 -39.05 -26.80 5.54
CA GLU A 191 -40.13 -26.49 6.50
C GLU A 191 -40.62 -25.04 6.35
N LEU A 192 -39.69 -24.11 6.05
CA LEU A 192 -40.01 -22.71 5.70
C LEU A 192 -40.76 -22.56 4.36
N GLY A 193 -40.99 -23.65 3.63
CA GLY A 193 -41.69 -23.63 2.34
C GLY A 193 -40.88 -23.05 1.19
N ILE A 194 -39.55 -22.96 1.31
CA ILE A 194 -38.68 -22.46 0.24
C ILE A 194 -38.61 -23.52 -0.87
N PRO A 195 -39.00 -23.20 -2.12
CA PRO A 195 -38.97 -24.16 -3.21
C PRO A 195 -37.55 -24.36 -3.75
N LEU A 196 -37.34 -25.50 -4.41
CA LEU A 196 -36.17 -25.68 -5.26
C LEU A 196 -36.21 -24.68 -6.42
N PRO A 197 -35.06 -24.19 -6.90
CA PRO A 197 -35.00 -23.34 -8.10
C PRO A 197 -35.70 -23.98 -9.31
N ASN A 198 -35.56 -25.30 -9.46
CA ASN A 198 -36.31 -26.11 -10.42
C ASN A 198 -37.09 -27.20 -9.67
N PRO A 199 -38.38 -26.99 -9.33
CA PRO A 199 -39.19 -27.94 -8.57
C PRO A 199 -39.35 -29.31 -9.25
N GLU A 200 -39.35 -29.33 -10.58
CA GLU A 200 -39.48 -30.55 -11.39
C GLU A 200 -38.22 -31.43 -11.38
N LYS A 201 -37.08 -30.92 -10.90
CA LYS A 201 -35.80 -31.64 -10.88
C LYS A 201 -35.46 -32.07 -9.45
N PRO A 202 -34.80 -33.23 -9.27
CA PRO A 202 -34.36 -33.67 -7.95
C PRO A 202 -33.38 -32.66 -7.33
N LYS A 203 -33.32 -32.67 -6.00
CA LYS A 203 -32.33 -31.91 -5.24
C LYS A 203 -30.91 -32.31 -5.66
N GLY A 204 -30.04 -31.32 -5.86
CA GLY A 204 -28.63 -31.55 -6.16
C GLY A 204 -27.78 -30.31 -5.84
N ARG A 205 -26.47 -30.41 -6.11
CA ARG A 205 -25.51 -29.31 -5.87
C ARG A 205 -25.96 -27.99 -6.54
N ASN A 206 -26.50 -28.09 -7.75
CA ASN A 206 -26.94 -26.94 -8.55
C ASN A 206 -28.47 -26.72 -8.50
N ASN A 207 -29.20 -27.48 -7.68
CA ASN A 207 -30.64 -27.35 -7.48
C ASN A 207 -30.95 -27.59 -6.01
N ASN A 208 -30.73 -26.57 -5.17
CA ASN A 208 -30.90 -26.64 -3.72
C ASN A 208 -31.68 -25.40 -3.23
N ARG A 209 -32.38 -25.53 -2.11
CA ARG A 209 -33.25 -24.46 -1.59
C ARG A 209 -32.48 -23.21 -1.15
N LYS A 210 -31.20 -23.36 -0.81
CA LYS A 210 -30.34 -22.24 -0.43
C LYS A 210 -30.20 -21.20 -1.55
N GLN A 211 -30.16 -21.63 -2.81
CA GLN A 211 -30.13 -20.70 -3.95
C GLN A 211 -31.39 -19.82 -3.98
N THR A 212 -32.57 -20.42 -3.80
CA THR A 212 -33.84 -19.69 -3.75
C THR A 212 -33.88 -18.77 -2.54
N PHE A 213 -33.48 -19.26 -1.36
CA PHE A 213 -33.39 -18.47 -0.14
C PHE A 213 -32.48 -17.24 -0.32
N ASP A 214 -31.30 -17.42 -0.90
CA ASP A 214 -30.37 -16.31 -1.13
C ASP A 214 -30.91 -15.28 -2.13
N ALA A 215 -31.64 -15.73 -3.15
CA ALA A 215 -32.34 -14.85 -4.07
C ALA A 215 -33.47 -14.06 -3.38
N VAL A 216 -34.22 -14.69 -2.47
CA VAL A 216 -35.26 -14.03 -1.66
C VAL A 216 -34.63 -12.99 -0.74
N CYS A 217 -33.59 -13.35 0.02
CA CYS A 217 -32.87 -12.42 0.89
C CYS A 217 -32.31 -11.24 0.10
N ARG A 218 -31.73 -11.48 -1.08
CA ARG A 218 -31.28 -10.41 -1.98
C ARG A 218 -32.44 -9.49 -2.37
N THR A 219 -33.60 -10.02 -2.75
CA THR A 219 -34.76 -9.22 -3.13
C THR A 219 -35.22 -8.32 -1.99
N ILE A 220 -35.33 -8.86 -0.78
CA ILE A 220 -35.71 -8.10 0.42
C ILE A 220 -34.70 -6.96 0.67
N LEU A 221 -33.40 -7.27 0.61
CA LEU A 221 -32.34 -6.29 0.85
C LEU A 221 -32.31 -5.18 -0.21
N PHE A 222 -32.56 -5.51 -1.48
CA PHE A 222 -32.71 -4.53 -2.57
C PHE A 222 -33.91 -3.61 -2.36
N ASP A 223 -35.05 -4.17 -1.93
CA ASP A 223 -36.26 -3.38 -1.69
C ASP A 223 -36.09 -2.45 -0.49
N ILE A 224 -35.43 -2.90 0.59
CA ILE A 224 -35.06 -2.04 1.72
C ILE A 224 -34.11 -0.94 1.24
N ALA A 225 -33.01 -1.28 0.58
CA ALA A 225 -32.05 -0.29 0.09
C ALA A 225 -32.71 0.78 -0.81
N ARG A 226 -33.67 0.39 -1.65
CA ARG A 226 -34.45 1.33 -2.48
C ARG A 226 -35.29 2.29 -1.63
N ARG A 227 -35.90 1.82 -0.54
CA ARG A 227 -36.65 2.67 0.41
C ARG A 227 -35.75 3.66 1.16
N HIS A 228 -34.48 3.31 1.35
CA HIS A 228 -33.44 4.20 1.86
C HIS A 228 -32.81 5.11 0.78
N GLY A 229 -33.41 5.17 -0.42
CA GLY A 229 -33.00 6.09 -1.49
C GLY A 229 -31.81 5.63 -2.34
N LEU A 230 -31.37 4.38 -2.20
CA LEU A 230 -30.22 3.86 -2.95
C LEU A 230 -30.63 3.26 -4.30
N HIS A 231 -29.88 3.59 -5.34
CA HIS A 231 -29.96 2.93 -6.65
C HIS A 231 -28.85 1.88 -6.78
N LEU A 232 -29.27 0.61 -6.72
CA LEU A 232 -28.38 -0.54 -6.79
C LEU A 232 -28.36 -1.16 -8.18
N ASP A 233 -27.21 -1.71 -8.55
CA ASP A 233 -27.03 -2.41 -9.82
C ASP A 233 -27.80 -3.74 -9.75
N GLN A 234 -28.81 -3.92 -10.61
CA GLN A 234 -29.75 -5.04 -10.50
C GLN A 234 -29.18 -6.37 -11.02
N GLU A 235 -28.22 -6.33 -11.95
CA GLU A 235 -27.65 -7.55 -12.54
C GLU A 235 -26.80 -8.34 -11.51
N PRO A 236 -27.18 -9.59 -11.17
CA PRO A 236 -26.37 -10.43 -10.32
C PRO A 236 -25.11 -10.90 -11.05
N SER A 237 -23.96 -10.34 -10.69
CA SER A 237 -22.66 -10.92 -11.08
C SER A 237 -22.33 -12.11 -10.18
N TYR A 238 -22.64 -13.33 -10.64
CA TYR A 238 -22.12 -14.56 -10.03
C TYR A 238 -20.71 -14.85 -10.55
N GLY A 239 -19.72 -14.99 -9.66
CA GLY A 239 -18.38 -15.48 -10.05
C GLY A 239 -17.48 -14.50 -10.83
N GLY A 240 -17.66 -13.19 -10.67
CA GLY A 240 -16.81 -12.19 -11.32
C GLY A 240 -15.48 -11.99 -10.59
N ARG A 241 -14.40 -12.52 -11.18
CA ARG A 241 -13.06 -12.84 -10.62
C ARG A 241 -13.10 -14.14 -9.81
N ASP A 242 -12.24 -15.09 -10.17
CA ASP A 242 -12.10 -16.36 -9.47
C ASP A 242 -12.17 -16.15 -7.96
N TYR A 243 -12.92 -17.02 -7.28
CA TYR A 243 -13.15 -17.03 -5.84
C TYR A 243 -11.81 -16.98 -5.09
N LEU A 244 -11.31 -15.76 -4.86
CA LEU A 244 -10.15 -15.48 -4.04
C LEU A 244 -10.70 -15.15 -2.67
N GLU A 245 -10.37 -15.97 -1.69
CA GLU A 245 -10.62 -15.64 -0.29
C GLU A 245 -10.02 -14.26 0.00
N LYS A 246 -10.57 -13.50 0.97
CA LYS A 246 -10.11 -12.13 1.26
C LYS A 246 -8.58 -12.03 1.37
N GLN A 247 -7.94 -13.04 1.95
CA GLN A 247 -6.48 -13.17 2.01
C GLN A 247 -5.82 -13.34 0.63
N ASP A 248 -6.36 -14.18 -0.24
CA ASP A 248 -5.87 -14.35 -1.60
C ASP A 248 -6.06 -13.05 -2.44
N TYR A 249 -7.17 -12.32 -2.22
CA TYR A 249 -7.41 -11.03 -2.87
C TYR A 249 -6.43 -9.95 -2.40
N ILE A 250 -6.16 -9.89 -1.09
CA ILE A 250 -5.14 -9.00 -0.50
C ILE A 250 -3.77 -9.34 -1.08
N LEU A 251 -3.40 -10.62 -1.13
CA LEU A 251 -2.12 -11.06 -1.68
C LEU A 251 -1.97 -10.70 -3.16
N MET A 252 -3.03 -10.85 -3.96
CA MET A 252 -3.02 -10.43 -5.36
C MET A 252 -2.82 -8.91 -5.48
N LYS A 253 -3.52 -8.13 -4.66
CA LYS A 253 -3.36 -6.66 -4.64
C LYS A 253 -1.96 -6.22 -4.22
N GLN A 254 -1.36 -6.90 -3.24
CA GLN A 254 0.03 -6.67 -2.83
C GLN A 254 1.00 -7.01 -3.97
N LYS A 255 0.79 -8.12 -4.68
CA LYS A 255 1.60 -8.47 -5.86
C LYS A 255 1.49 -7.43 -6.98
N GLU A 256 0.29 -6.92 -7.26
CA GLU A 256 0.09 -5.84 -8.23
C GLU A 256 0.85 -4.56 -7.82
N GLN A 257 0.80 -4.19 -6.53
CA GLN A 257 1.52 -3.03 -6.01
C GLN A 257 3.03 -3.21 -6.08
N LEU A 258 3.54 -4.40 -5.73
CA LEU A 258 4.97 -4.73 -5.85
C LEU A 258 5.44 -4.65 -7.29
N ALA A 259 4.67 -5.19 -8.24
CA ALA A 259 5.00 -5.11 -9.66
C ALA A 259 5.04 -3.65 -10.17
N ALA A 260 4.10 -2.81 -9.71
CA ALA A 260 4.11 -1.38 -10.04
C ALA A 260 5.31 -0.63 -9.43
N GLN A 261 5.72 -0.98 -8.21
CA GLN A 261 6.93 -0.43 -7.59
C GLN A 261 8.20 -0.89 -8.30
N GLU A 262 8.26 -2.16 -8.74
CA GLU A 262 9.37 -2.71 -9.50
C GLU A 262 9.55 -1.99 -10.85
N GLN A 263 8.46 -1.76 -11.59
CA GLN A 263 8.50 -0.94 -12.82
C GLN A 263 9.00 0.48 -12.56
N LYS A 264 8.58 1.11 -11.47
CA LYS A 264 9.04 2.46 -11.11
C LYS A 264 10.52 2.47 -10.73
N LEU A 265 11.01 1.40 -10.10
CA LEU A 265 12.43 1.25 -9.78
C LEU A 265 13.28 1.06 -11.05
N GLU A 266 12.78 0.27 -12.01
CA GLU A 266 13.43 0.09 -13.32
C GLU A 266 13.51 1.43 -14.09
N GLU A 267 12.42 2.20 -14.13
CA GLU A 267 12.42 3.54 -14.74
C GLU A 267 13.43 4.50 -14.08
N LEU A 268 13.51 4.49 -12.74
CA LEU A 268 14.48 5.31 -12.02
C LEU A 268 15.92 4.87 -12.26
N THR A 269 16.16 3.57 -12.42
CA THR A 269 17.49 3.02 -12.71
C THR A 269 17.96 3.46 -14.09
N LEU A 270 17.10 3.37 -15.12
CA LEU A 270 17.40 3.87 -16.46
C LEU A 270 17.73 5.38 -16.46
N LYS A 271 16.97 6.18 -15.70
CA LYS A 271 17.27 7.62 -15.56
C LYS A 271 18.60 7.90 -14.89
N ILE A 272 19.05 7.05 -13.96
CA ILE A 272 20.38 7.18 -13.34
C ILE A 272 21.46 6.87 -14.37
N GLU A 273 21.30 5.83 -15.18
CA GLU A 273 22.24 5.48 -16.26
C GLU A 273 22.35 6.60 -17.32
N ASP A 274 21.24 7.23 -17.71
CA ASP A 274 21.22 8.40 -18.59
C ASP A 274 22.00 9.58 -17.98
N VAL A 275 21.82 9.84 -16.69
CA VAL A 275 22.53 10.90 -15.97
C VAL A 275 24.03 10.59 -15.88
N GLU A 276 24.42 9.35 -15.65
CA GLU A 276 25.83 8.94 -15.63
C GLU A 276 26.48 9.10 -17.01
N THR A 277 25.77 8.74 -18.08
CA THR A 277 26.26 8.93 -19.46
C THR A 277 26.44 10.42 -19.79
N LEU A 278 25.48 11.28 -19.41
CA LEU A 278 25.60 12.72 -19.56
C LEU A 278 26.76 13.31 -18.74
N LEU A 279 26.99 12.78 -17.53
CA LEU A 279 28.13 13.18 -16.70
C LEU A 279 29.46 12.89 -17.39
N ASP A 280 29.56 11.75 -18.07
CA ASP A 280 30.73 11.34 -18.83
C ASP A 280 31.03 12.30 -19.99
N ASP A 281 30.01 12.62 -20.80
CA ASP A 281 30.14 13.53 -21.94
C ASP A 281 30.50 14.96 -21.50
N VAL A 282 29.81 15.47 -20.47
CA VAL A 282 30.06 16.82 -19.96
C VAL A 282 31.44 16.91 -19.31
N SER A 283 31.88 15.87 -18.60
CA SER A 283 33.21 15.87 -17.97
C SER A 283 34.34 15.87 -18.99
N ASP A 284 34.16 15.21 -20.14
CA ASP A 284 35.13 15.26 -21.24
C ASP A 284 35.24 16.67 -21.83
N ALA A 285 34.10 17.25 -22.21
CA ALA A 285 34.04 18.59 -22.77
C ALA A 285 34.57 19.66 -21.80
N ALA A 286 34.23 19.54 -20.51
CA ALA A 286 34.71 20.46 -19.47
C ALA A 286 36.23 20.36 -19.27
N TYR A 287 36.80 19.16 -19.28
CA TYR A 287 38.24 18.98 -19.16
C TYR A 287 38.98 19.58 -20.36
N ASP A 288 38.55 19.27 -21.57
CA ASP A 288 39.16 19.80 -22.79
C ASP A 288 39.10 21.34 -22.83
N LYS A 289 37.96 21.91 -22.44
CA LYS A 289 37.81 23.37 -22.38
C LYS A 289 38.68 24.00 -21.29
N ALA A 290 38.83 23.36 -20.13
CA ALA A 290 39.72 23.83 -19.08
C ALA A 290 41.17 23.85 -19.53
N VAL A 291 41.62 22.81 -20.25
CA VAL A 291 42.99 22.75 -20.82
C VAL A 291 43.21 23.87 -21.84
N GLU A 292 42.22 24.13 -22.71
CA GLU A 292 42.28 25.24 -23.68
C GLU A 292 42.41 26.60 -22.97
N VAL A 293 41.53 26.88 -22.01
CA VAL A 293 41.52 28.16 -21.26
C VAL A 293 42.81 28.37 -20.48
N VAL A 294 43.33 27.33 -19.82
CA VAL A 294 44.61 27.40 -19.10
C VAL A 294 45.76 27.66 -20.07
N THR A 295 45.78 26.97 -21.22
CA THR A 295 46.82 27.15 -22.23
C THR A 295 46.80 28.57 -22.80
N ASP A 296 45.61 29.13 -23.09
CA ASP A 296 45.46 30.49 -23.58
C ASP A 296 45.82 31.55 -22.53
N THR A 297 45.46 31.32 -21.27
CA THR A 297 45.81 32.23 -20.16
C THR A 297 47.32 32.25 -19.91
N VAL A 298 47.97 31.07 -19.85
CA VAL A 298 49.43 30.97 -19.67
C VAL A 298 50.17 31.56 -20.87
N ARG A 299 49.61 31.45 -22.08
CA ARG A 299 50.14 32.10 -23.30
C ARG A 299 50.13 33.62 -23.20
N GLN A 300 49.13 34.18 -22.53
CA GLN A 300 49.04 35.61 -22.33
C GLN A 300 49.97 36.06 -21.20
N GLU A 301 50.04 35.36 -20.07
CA GLU A 301 50.69 35.93 -18.87
C GLU A 301 52.19 35.60 -18.74
N THR A 302 52.68 34.52 -19.35
CA THR A 302 54.07 34.11 -19.14
C THR A 302 55.02 35.00 -19.95
N HIS A 303 56.00 35.63 -19.30
CA HIS A 303 57.05 36.46 -19.91
C HIS A 303 56.61 37.75 -20.63
N LYS A 304 55.36 38.21 -20.47
CA LYS A 304 54.96 39.55 -20.93
C LYS A 304 55.83 40.64 -20.31
N GLU A 305 56.04 40.57 -19.00
CA GLU A 305 56.82 41.55 -18.26
C GLU A 305 58.33 41.46 -18.59
N ASP A 306 58.84 40.25 -18.82
CA ASP A 306 60.22 40.02 -19.24
C ASP A 306 60.49 40.60 -20.65
N ILE A 307 59.57 40.39 -21.59
CA ILE A 307 59.65 40.97 -22.94
C ILE A 307 59.57 42.49 -22.86
N ARG A 308 58.66 43.03 -22.03
CA ARG A 308 58.52 44.47 -21.81
C ARG A 308 59.81 45.10 -21.29
N LEU A 309 60.46 44.51 -20.29
CA LEU A 309 61.72 45.00 -19.74
C LEU A 309 62.83 45.06 -20.80
N ILE A 310 62.89 44.05 -21.69
CA ILE A 310 63.85 44.00 -22.78
C ILE A 310 63.54 45.05 -23.86
N GLU A 311 62.25 45.26 -24.16
CA GLU A 311 61.81 46.32 -25.08
C GLU A 311 62.11 47.73 -24.56
N GLU A 312 61.93 47.97 -23.25
CA GLU A 312 62.32 49.22 -22.60
C GLU A 312 63.84 49.44 -22.65
N THR A 313 64.62 48.38 -22.40
CA THR A 313 66.08 48.40 -22.54
C THR A 313 66.50 48.70 -23.99
N LYS A 314 65.81 48.12 -24.97
CA LYS A 314 66.03 48.41 -26.39
C LYS A 314 65.77 49.88 -26.73
N LYS A 315 64.66 50.44 -26.25
CA LYS A 315 64.35 51.88 -26.42
C LYS A 315 65.43 52.76 -25.80
N TRP A 316 65.92 52.40 -24.61
CA TRP A 316 67.00 53.13 -23.94
C TRP A 316 68.31 53.12 -24.74
N VAL A 317 68.69 51.99 -25.35
CA VAL A 317 69.87 51.86 -26.23
C VAL A 317 69.69 52.68 -27.52
N LEU A 318 68.47 52.78 -28.04
CA LEU A 318 68.14 53.54 -29.25
C LEU A 318 67.82 55.03 -28.98
N SER A 319 67.90 55.49 -27.74
CA SER A 319 67.68 56.88 -27.34
C SER A 319 68.74 57.85 -27.89
N PRO A 320 68.38 59.00 -28.50
CA PRO A 320 69.33 59.90 -29.17
C PRO A 320 70.43 60.46 -28.26
N GLU A 321 70.26 60.44 -26.93
CA GLU A 321 71.19 60.92 -25.92
C GLU A 321 72.39 59.98 -25.67
N ARG A 322 72.41 58.78 -26.27
CA ARG A 322 73.50 57.82 -26.09
C ARG A 322 74.72 58.19 -26.93
N LYS A 323 75.87 58.32 -26.25
CA LYS A 323 77.18 58.70 -26.82
C LYS A 323 77.85 57.62 -27.68
N ALA A 324 77.34 56.39 -27.67
CA ALA A 324 77.90 55.28 -28.43
C ALA A 324 77.65 55.44 -29.95
N PRO A 325 78.56 54.98 -30.83
CA PRO A 325 78.39 55.01 -32.28
C PRO A 325 77.09 54.33 -32.73
N LYS A 326 76.39 54.90 -33.71
CA LYS A 326 75.11 54.38 -34.24
C LYS A 326 75.18 52.89 -34.61
N LYS A 327 76.27 52.48 -35.26
CA LYS A 327 76.52 51.09 -35.66
C LYS A 327 76.54 50.10 -34.48
N GLU A 328 77.09 50.51 -33.33
CA GLU A 328 77.15 49.68 -32.12
C GLU A 328 75.79 49.61 -31.41
N ARG A 329 75.03 50.71 -31.45
CA ARG A 329 73.68 50.79 -30.88
C ARG A 329 72.67 49.95 -31.68
N ASP A 330 72.74 50.01 -33.01
CA ASP A 330 71.92 49.17 -33.90
C ASP A 330 72.26 47.68 -33.73
N TYR A 331 73.56 47.35 -33.57
CA TYR A 331 74.00 45.99 -33.28
C TYR A 331 73.46 45.47 -31.93
N ALA A 332 73.52 46.28 -30.86
CA ALA A 332 72.97 45.91 -29.56
C ALA A 332 71.44 45.74 -29.60
N ALA A 333 70.72 46.65 -30.27
CA ALA A 333 69.27 46.53 -30.46
C ALA A 333 68.88 45.25 -31.22
N ALA A 334 69.62 44.90 -32.28
CA ALA A 334 69.40 43.66 -33.02
C ALA A 334 69.63 42.40 -32.17
N ARG A 335 70.58 42.44 -31.21
CA ARG A 335 70.78 41.35 -30.26
C ARG A 335 69.64 41.22 -29.26
N LEU A 336 69.10 42.34 -28.77
CA LEU A 336 67.91 42.35 -27.90
C LEU A 336 66.67 41.80 -28.62
N ASP A 337 66.49 42.13 -29.91
CA ASP A 337 65.44 41.52 -30.75
C ASP A 337 65.60 40.00 -30.88
N GLY A 338 66.84 39.53 -31.00
CA GLY A 338 67.17 38.11 -30.98
C GLY A 338 66.80 37.43 -29.65
N VAL A 339 66.96 38.12 -28.52
CA VAL A 339 66.58 37.62 -27.18
C VAL A 339 65.06 37.57 -27.04
N ILE A 340 64.32 38.62 -27.42
CA ILE A 340 62.85 38.63 -27.42
C ILE A 340 62.30 37.46 -28.26
N THR A 341 62.88 37.24 -29.45
CA THR A 341 62.46 36.15 -30.34
C THR A 341 62.72 34.77 -29.72
N LYS A 342 63.86 34.59 -29.04
CA LYS A 342 64.18 33.33 -28.33
C LYS A 342 63.21 33.09 -27.17
N ILE A 343 62.91 34.12 -26.37
CA ILE A 343 61.95 34.02 -25.26
C ILE A 343 60.56 33.63 -25.78
N LYS A 344 60.05 34.32 -26.82
CA LYS A 344 58.77 33.98 -27.46
C LYS A 344 58.74 32.52 -27.96
N ARG A 345 59.83 32.04 -28.56
CA ARG A 345 59.94 30.65 -29.05
C ARG A 345 59.97 29.62 -27.91
N VAL A 346 60.75 29.88 -26.85
CA VAL A 346 60.81 29.00 -25.67
C VAL A 346 59.44 28.92 -25.00
N MET A 347 58.74 30.04 -24.88
CA MET A 347 57.37 30.10 -24.36
C MET A 347 56.40 29.26 -25.18
N GLN A 348 56.41 29.40 -26.52
CA GLN A 348 55.56 28.58 -27.40
C GLN A 348 55.85 27.08 -27.23
N ASN A 349 57.11 26.70 -27.12
CA ASN A 349 57.51 25.30 -26.90
C ASN A 349 57.08 24.78 -25.53
N ALA A 350 57.18 25.60 -24.48
CA ALA A 350 56.76 25.25 -23.12
C ALA A 350 55.24 25.03 -23.05
N LEU A 351 54.45 25.94 -23.64
CA LEU A 351 52.99 25.82 -23.74
C LEU A 351 52.58 24.56 -24.49
N ALA A 352 53.18 24.31 -25.66
CA ALA A 352 52.89 23.11 -26.45
C ALA A 352 53.22 21.82 -25.66
N LYS A 353 54.29 21.84 -24.85
CA LYS A 353 54.67 20.71 -24.00
C LYS A 353 53.66 20.52 -22.84
N ILE A 354 53.22 21.59 -22.19
CA ILE A 354 52.21 21.54 -21.12
C ILE A 354 50.88 21.03 -21.66
N GLN A 355 50.40 21.60 -22.77
CA GLN A 355 49.16 21.16 -23.42
C GLN A 355 49.25 19.67 -23.81
N LYS A 356 50.38 19.24 -24.38
CA LYS A 356 50.59 17.83 -24.73
C LYS A 356 50.54 16.91 -23.49
N THR A 357 51.12 17.33 -22.36
CA THR A 357 51.09 16.55 -21.12
C THR A 357 49.68 16.46 -20.54
N LEU A 358 48.92 17.57 -20.52
CA LEU A 358 47.54 17.59 -20.02
C LEU A 358 46.60 16.76 -20.89
N MET A 359 46.88 16.64 -22.18
CA MET A 359 46.11 15.81 -23.12
C MET A 359 46.56 14.34 -23.16
N GLN A 360 47.55 13.93 -22.36
CA GLN A 360 47.90 12.51 -22.27
C GLN A 360 46.73 11.69 -21.72
N PRO A 361 46.46 10.48 -22.26
CA PRO A 361 45.30 9.68 -21.87
C PRO A 361 45.16 9.47 -20.36
N GLU A 362 46.28 9.22 -19.67
CA GLU A 362 46.31 8.95 -18.23
C GLU A 362 45.94 10.18 -17.41
N VAL A 363 46.49 11.34 -17.78
CA VAL A 363 46.26 12.63 -17.11
C VAL A 363 44.84 13.13 -17.37
N LYS A 364 44.39 13.03 -18.63
CA LYS A 364 43.03 13.36 -19.03
C LYS A 364 42.01 12.46 -18.32
N LYS A 365 42.25 11.15 -18.24
CA LYS A 365 41.39 10.21 -17.51
C LYS A 365 41.29 10.55 -16.02
N ALA A 366 42.43 10.79 -15.36
CA ALA A 366 42.44 11.16 -13.94
C ALA A 366 41.71 12.49 -13.68
N GLY A 367 41.88 13.48 -14.56
CA GLY A 367 41.20 14.76 -14.47
C GLY A 367 39.68 14.65 -14.69
N LYS A 368 39.25 13.86 -15.68
CA LYS A 368 37.82 13.56 -15.89
C LYS A 368 37.19 12.93 -14.66
N GLU A 369 37.85 11.94 -14.04
CA GLU A 369 37.28 11.26 -12.88
C GLU A 369 37.13 12.21 -11.68
N GLN A 370 38.06 13.15 -11.48
CA GLN A 370 37.92 14.18 -10.45
C GLN A 370 36.74 15.13 -10.71
N ILE A 371 36.48 15.48 -11.97
CA ILE A 371 35.31 16.28 -12.36
C ILE A 371 34.02 15.50 -12.07
N LYS A 372 33.98 14.22 -12.45
CA LYS A 372 32.83 13.33 -12.20
C LYS A 372 32.53 13.17 -10.72
N GLU A 373 33.54 12.91 -9.89
CA GLU A 373 33.36 12.75 -8.44
C GLU A 373 32.77 14.02 -7.81
N LYS A 374 33.32 15.19 -8.12
CA LYS A 374 32.76 16.46 -7.61
C LYS A 374 31.34 16.72 -8.11
N ALA A 375 31.05 16.36 -9.36
CA ALA A 375 29.71 16.50 -9.91
C ALA A 375 28.73 15.53 -9.25
N ARG A 376 29.11 14.27 -8.98
CA ARG A 376 28.33 13.29 -8.21
C ARG A 376 28.03 13.80 -6.80
N GLU A 377 29.02 14.34 -6.09
CA GLU A 377 28.84 14.96 -4.77
C GLU A 377 27.81 16.09 -4.83
N SER A 378 27.95 17.02 -5.79
CA SER A 378 27.03 18.14 -5.95
C SER A 378 25.59 17.70 -6.30
N ILE A 379 25.45 16.67 -7.14
CA ILE A 379 24.14 16.08 -7.48
C ILE A 379 23.50 15.47 -6.23
N ARG A 380 24.25 14.68 -5.44
CA ARG A 380 23.77 14.10 -4.18
C ARG A 380 23.32 15.17 -3.20
N GLU A 381 24.09 16.25 -3.03
CA GLU A 381 23.72 17.37 -2.17
C GLU A 381 22.44 18.08 -2.65
N LYS A 382 22.32 18.33 -3.96
CA LYS A 382 21.11 18.92 -4.55
C LYS A 382 19.88 18.03 -4.37
N LEU A 383 20.03 16.72 -4.55
CA LEU A 383 18.96 15.75 -4.32
C LEU A 383 18.56 15.70 -2.84
N ALA A 384 19.52 15.68 -1.91
CA ALA A 384 19.25 15.72 -0.48
C ALA A 384 18.51 17.01 -0.08
N LYS A 385 18.95 18.16 -0.60
CA LYS A 385 18.27 19.44 -0.40
C LYS A 385 16.87 19.48 -1.02
N GLY A 386 16.70 18.91 -2.21
CA GLY A 386 15.42 18.77 -2.89
C GLY A 386 14.44 17.92 -2.08
N ARG A 387 14.90 16.79 -1.55
CA ARG A 387 14.11 15.93 -0.66
C ARG A 387 13.66 16.68 0.60
N LEU A 388 14.56 17.37 1.29
CA LEU A 388 14.22 18.16 2.47
C LEU A 388 13.17 19.25 2.18
N ASN A 389 13.27 19.91 1.02
CA ASN A 389 12.27 20.89 0.60
C ASN A 389 10.93 20.22 0.30
N ALA A 390 10.91 19.11 -0.44
CA ALA A 390 9.68 18.38 -0.74
C ALA A 390 9.00 17.85 0.54
N ASP A 391 9.77 17.32 1.49
CA ASP A 391 9.28 16.87 2.79
C ASP A 391 8.68 18.03 3.59
N ARG A 392 9.30 19.22 3.56
CA ARG A 392 8.74 20.44 4.17
C ARG A 392 7.44 20.86 3.51
N ASP A 393 7.41 20.95 2.18
CA ASP A 393 6.24 21.42 1.43
C ASP A 393 5.05 20.43 1.58
N ASN A 394 5.32 19.13 1.59
CA ASN A 394 4.34 18.08 1.89
C ASN A 394 3.79 18.21 3.31
N ARG A 395 4.66 18.49 4.28
CA ARG A 395 4.26 18.71 5.68
C ARG A 395 3.37 19.95 5.82
N GLU A 396 3.75 21.07 5.21
CA GLU A 396 2.93 22.29 5.20
C GLU A 396 1.58 22.10 4.49
N ARG A 397 1.54 21.24 3.46
CA ARG A 397 0.28 20.82 2.83
C ARG A 397 -0.55 19.98 3.79
N TRP A 398 0.03 18.98 4.46
CA TRP A 398 -0.70 18.14 5.42
C TRP A 398 -1.21 18.92 6.64
N GLU A 399 -0.45 19.92 7.12
CA GLU A 399 -0.91 20.85 8.16
C GLU A 399 -2.10 21.68 7.68
N ARG A 400 -2.09 22.17 6.41
CA ARG A 400 -3.24 22.89 5.81
C ARG A 400 -4.46 22.01 5.55
N GLU A 401 -4.24 20.77 5.14
CA GLU A 401 -5.30 19.76 4.92
C GLU A 401 -5.84 19.17 6.23
N GLY A 402 -5.33 19.59 7.39
CA GLY A 402 -5.76 19.11 8.72
C GLY A 402 -5.35 17.66 9.02
N ARG A 403 -4.42 17.10 8.25
CA ARG A 403 -3.95 15.71 8.37
C ARG A 403 -2.93 15.51 9.49
N ILE A 404 -2.23 16.58 9.89
CA ILE A 404 -1.27 16.57 11.01
C ILE A 404 -1.39 17.84 11.85
N ALA A 405 -1.15 17.71 13.15
CA ALA A 405 -1.18 18.85 14.06
C ALA A 405 -0.02 19.83 13.78
N PRO A 406 -0.28 21.15 13.77
CA PRO A 406 0.76 22.14 13.56
C PRO A 406 1.80 22.07 14.68
N LYS A 407 3.10 22.16 14.32
CA LYS A 407 4.17 22.22 15.33
C LYS A 407 3.98 23.48 16.19
N LYS A 408 3.89 23.31 17.51
CA LYS A 408 3.98 24.41 18.48
C LYS A 408 5.29 25.16 18.23
N LYS A 409 5.19 26.43 17.82
CA LYS A 409 6.35 27.32 17.80
C LYS A 409 6.74 27.57 19.26
N HIS A 410 7.93 27.14 19.64
CA HIS A 410 8.56 27.68 20.83
C HIS A 410 9.00 29.09 20.48
N ASP A 411 8.24 30.08 20.93
CA ASP A 411 8.70 31.46 20.96
C ASP A 411 9.92 31.49 21.88
N MET A 412 11.09 31.76 21.30
CA MET A 412 12.26 32.15 22.09
C MET A 412 12.00 33.59 22.54
N GLU A 413 11.73 33.74 23.84
CA GLU A 413 11.71 35.02 24.52
C GLU A 413 13.07 35.74 24.37
N LEU A 414 12.95 37.06 24.28
CA LEU A 414 13.93 38.10 23.94
C LEU A 414 15.24 38.12 24.75
#